data_AF-A0A6B3H5W5-F1
#
_entry.id   AF-A0A6B3H5W5-F1
#
_cell.length_a   1.000
_cell.length_b   1.000
_cell.length_c   1.000
_cell.angle_alpha   90.00
_cell.angle_beta   90.00
_cell.angle_gamma   90.00
#
_symmetry.space_group_name_H-M   'P 1'
#
loop_
_entity.id
_entity.type
_entity.pdbx_description
1 polymer ?
#
loop_
_entity_poly.entity_id
_entity_poly.type
_entity_poly.pdbx_seq_one_letter_code
_entity_poly.pdbx_strand_id
1 'polypeptide(L)'
;MAVRTNVRRRIRRSAAATGLRTTAVAVLTAAALVSCSQGRTDGGLGVDPSAQSATASPSADPEENADQAEQAAAEGTEEPTAPAEPEPAAVRDAFATLQATLGETCTPGAGDCAYFLGRVTRELTELDESMRADGKGPGHFKKPLADMKILFDALGEDRSTSNLEKHFSEIVGTRDGINTWMQDHPDDYS
;
A
#
# COMPACT_ATOMS: atom_id res chain seq x y z
N MET A 1 31.28 -46.34 47.20
CA MET A 1 30.53 -45.77 48.34
C MET A 1 29.32 -45.04 47.79
N ALA A 2 28.12 -45.57 48.05
CA ALA A 2 26.86 -45.03 47.58
C ALA A 2 26.20 -44.22 48.70
N VAL A 3 25.80 -42.98 48.42
CA VAL A 3 24.93 -42.19 49.31
C VAL A 3 23.64 -41.88 48.56
N ARG A 4 22.55 -42.45 49.07
CA ARG A 4 21.16 -42.20 48.67
C ARG A 4 20.60 -41.01 49.48
N THR A 5 19.47 -40.50 48.99
CA THR A 5 18.43 -39.67 49.66
C THR A 5 18.68 -38.15 49.66
N ASN A 6 17.71 -37.25 49.41
CA ASN A 6 16.26 -37.28 49.66
C ASN A 6 15.44 -36.48 48.62
N VAL A 7 14.24 -37.02 48.35
CA VAL A 7 13.08 -36.35 47.73
C VAL A 7 12.48 -35.34 48.71
N ARG A 8 12.19 -34.11 48.28
CA ARG A 8 11.11 -33.28 48.85
C ARG A 8 10.33 -32.54 47.76
N ARG A 9 9.21 -33.16 47.39
CA ARG A 9 8.07 -32.60 46.67
C ARG A 9 7.42 -31.53 47.58
N ARG A 10 7.28 -30.29 47.13
CA ARG A 10 6.22 -29.39 47.62
C ARG A 10 5.52 -28.73 46.43
N ILE A 11 4.38 -29.34 46.13
CA ILE A 11 3.28 -28.81 45.36
C ILE A 11 2.81 -27.52 46.04
N ARG A 12 2.76 -26.40 45.32
CA ARG A 12 1.86 -25.29 45.65
C ARG A 12 0.82 -25.20 44.55
N ARG A 13 -0.34 -25.81 44.82
CA ARG A 13 -1.59 -25.51 44.16
C ARG A 13 -2.11 -24.21 44.76
N SER A 14 -2.40 -23.23 43.91
CA SER A 14 -3.28 -22.12 44.25
C SER A 14 -4.41 -22.11 43.22
N ALA A 15 -5.48 -22.83 43.54
CA ALA A 15 -6.85 -22.52 43.14
C ALA A 15 -7.44 -21.68 44.29
N ALA A 16 -8.39 -20.77 44.17
CA ALA A 16 -9.32 -20.39 43.13
C ALA A 16 -9.80 -18.96 43.45
N ALA A 17 -10.39 -18.25 42.50
CA ALA A 17 -11.59 -17.42 42.73
C ALA A 17 -12.13 -16.88 41.41
N THR A 18 -13.16 -17.57 40.94
CA THR A 18 -14.39 -17.10 40.29
C THR A 18 -14.53 -15.59 40.08
N GLY A 19 -14.74 -15.18 38.83
CA GLY A 19 -15.16 -13.84 38.43
C GLY A 19 -15.93 -13.88 37.12
N LEU A 20 -17.14 -14.44 37.16
CA LEU A 20 -18.11 -14.42 36.06
C LEU A 20 -18.63 -12.98 35.90
N ARG A 21 -18.27 -12.29 34.81
CA ARG A 21 -18.98 -11.09 34.34
C ARG A 21 -19.29 -11.25 32.85
N THR A 22 -20.40 -11.95 32.61
CA THR A 22 -21.20 -11.89 31.40
C THR A 22 -21.63 -10.45 31.13
N THR A 23 -20.93 -9.76 30.23
CA THR A 23 -21.47 -8.57 29.55
C THR A 23 -22.10 -9.04 28.24
N ALA A 24 -23.43 -9.16 28.24
CA ALA A 24 -24.23 -9.35 27.05
C ALA A 24 -24.08 -8.10 26.16
N VAL A 25 -23.38 -8.23 25.03
CA VAL A 25 -23.38 -7.21 23.99
C VAL A 25 -24.63 -7.43 23.15
N ALA A 26 -25.61 -6.53 23.32
CA ALA A 26 -26.79 -6.49 22.47
C ALA A 26 -26.37 -6.06 21.05
N VAL A 27 -26.50 -6.99 20.10
CA VAL A 27 -26.36 -6.74 18.67
C VAL A 27 -27.62 -6.01 18.20
N LEU A 28 -27.51 -4.71 17.96
CA LEU A 28 -28.51 -3.94 17.23
C LEU A 28 -28.07 -3.82 15.77
N THR A 29 -28.53 -4.76 14.96
CA THR A 29 -28.52 -4.68 13.50
C THR A 29 -29.62 -3.72 13.05
N ALA A 30 -29.26 -2.53 12.58
CA ALA A 30 -30.14 -1.70 11.78
C ALA A 30 -29.54 -1.58 10.37
N ALA A 31 -30.01 -2.43 9.47
CA ALA A 31 -29.80 -2.28 8.04
C ALA A 31 -30.70 -1.14 7.54
N ALA A 32 -30.12 -0.01 7.18
CA ALA A 32 -30.77 1.02 6.39
C ALA A 32 -30.16 0.98 4.98
N LEU A 33 -30.79 0.23 4.08
CA LEU A 33 -30.59 0.36 2.65
C LEU A 33 -31.31 1.64 2.20
N VAL A 34 -30.57 2.73 2.02
CA VAL A 34 -31.07 3.85 1.21
C VAL A 34 -30.51 3.69 -0.20
N SER A 35 -31.38 3.15 -1.05
CA SER A 35 -31.27 3.12 -2.49
C SER A 35 -31.56 4.53 -3.01
N CYS A 36 -30.55 5.24 -3.52
CA CYS A 36 -30.75 6.38 -4.40
C CYS A 36 -30.46 5.95 -5.83
N SER A 37 -31.47 5.33 -6.45
CA SER A 37 -31.53 5.11 -7.88
C SER A 37 -31.78 6.43 -8.62
N GLN A 38 -30.85 6.77 -9.51
CA GLN A 38 -30.99 7.48 -10.78
C GLN A 38 -32.08 8.55 -10.93
N GLY A 39 -31.64 9.80 -11.06
CA GLY A 39 -32.26 10.77 -11.97
C GLY A 39 -31.70 10.57 -13.38
N ARG A 40 -32.39 9.79 -14.21
CA ARG A 40 -32.31 9.91 -15.67
C ARG A 40 -33.02 11.20 -16.06
N THR A 41 -32.33 12.09 -16.77
CA THR A 41 -32.98 12.97 -17.73
C THR A 41 -32.88 12.31 -19.10
N ASP A 42 -34.03 11.83 -19.56
CA ASP A 42 -34.30 11.46 -20.95
C ASP A 42 -34.06 12.62 -21.92
N GLY A 43 -33.67 12.26 -23.14
CA GLY A 43 -33.77 13.08 -24.34
C GLY A 43 -32.42 13.36 -24.98
N GLY A 44 -32.03 12.73 -26.08
CA GLY A 44 -32.74 11.81 -26.94
C GLY A 44 -31.94 11.58 -28.23
N LEU A 45 -32.34 10.53 -28.95
CA LEU A 45 -32.08 10.27 -30.38
C LEU A 45 -30.60 10.01 -30.71
N GLY A 46 -30.17 8.74 -30.81
CA GLY A 46 -30.28 7.94 -32.04
C GLY A 46 -29.18 8.39 -33.01
N VAL A 47 -28.16 7.61 -33.38
CA VAL A 47 -28.17 6.29 -34.02
C VAL A 47 -26.74 5.70 -34.00
N ASP A 48 -26.66 4.36 -33.96
CA ASP A 48 -25.46 3.50 -34.10
C ASP A 48 -24.89 3.53 -35.55
N PRO A 49 -23.81 2.79 -35.90
CA PRO A 49 -22.67 3.29 -36.63
C PRO A 49 -22.64 2.68 -38.04
N SER A 50 -21.75 3.15 -38.92
CA SER A 50 -21.01 2.30 -39.88
C SER A 50 -20.53 3.10 -41.09
N ALA A 51 -19.27 2.79 -41.41
CA ALA A 51 -18.80 2.46 -42.75
C ALA A 51 -18.68 3.58 -43.80
N GLN A 52 -17.41 3.70 -44.21
CA GLN A 52 -16.92 3.63 -45.57
C GLN A 52 -17.01 4.89 -46.45
N SER A 53 -15.79 5.38 -46.70
CA SER A 53 -15.21 5.48 -48.02
C SER A 53 -15.54 6.70 -48.88
N ALA A 54 -14.45 7.44 -49.11
CA ALA A 54 -13.91 7.71 -50.44
C ALA A 54 -14.29 9.03 -51.13
N THR A 55 -13.21 9.83 -51.29
CA THR A 55 -12.75 10.50 -52.51
C THR A 55 -13.10 11.98 -52.74
N ALA A 56 -12.02 12.68 -53.12
CA ALA A 56 -11.93 13.77 -54.10
C ALA A 56 -12.06 15.23 -53.59
N SER A 57 -10.89 15.84 -53.36
CA SER A 57 -10.54 17.21 -53.81
C SER A 57 -10.96 17.46 -55.27
N PRO A 58 -11.17 18.71 -55.78
CA PRO A 58 -10.20 19.80 -55.63
C PRO A 58 -10.71 21.27 -55.68
N SER A 59 -9.75 22.18 -55.47
CA SER A 59 -9.64 23.54 -56.03
C SER A 59 -10.54 24.65 -55.46
N ALA A 60 -9.93 25.64 -54.78
CA ALA A 60 -9.43 26.86 -55.41
C ALA A 60 -9.05 27.90 -54.34
N ASP A 61 -7.75 28.15 -54.17
CA ASP A 61 -7.23 29.47 -53.74
C ASP A 61 -7.35 30.45 -54.94
N PRO A 62 -7.40 31.78 -54.71
CA PRO A 62 -6.12 32.48 -54.52
C PRO A 62 -6.17 33.70 -53.57
N GLU A 63 -4.96 34.03 -53.10
CA GLU A 63 -4.44 35.39 -52.82
C GLU A 63 -4.97 36.09 -51.56
N GLU A 64 -4.19 36.84 -50.79
CA GLU A 64 -2.76 37.12 -50.69
C GLU A 64 -2.70 38.10 -49.51
N ASN A 65 -1.81 37.89 -48.54
CA ASN A 65 -0.97 38.92 -47.95
C ASN A 65 -0.07 38.23 -46.92
N ALA A 66 1.16 37.98 -47.38
CA ALA A 66 2.36 37.99 -46.56
C ALA A 66 2.39 39.32 -45.75
N ASP A 67 3.02 39.46 -44.60
CA ASP A 67 4.42 39.15 -44.31
C ASP A 67 4.62 39.50 -42.82
N GLN A 68 5.12 38.58 -42.01
CA GLN A 68 6.36 38.77 -41.24
C GLN A 68 6.60 37.56 -40.35
N ALA A 69 7.50 36.73 -40.85
CA ALA A 69 8.36 35.89 -40.04
C ALA A 69 9.15 36.76 -39.04
N GLU A 70 9.38 36.21 -37.84
CA GLU A 70 10.71 36.08 -37.21
C GLU A 70 10.54 35.99 -35.69
N GLN A 71 10.47 34.77 -35.15
CA GLN A 71 11.28 34.43 -33.98
C GLN A 71 11.40 32.92 -33.83
N ALA A 72 12.50 32.44 -34.39
CA ALA A 72 13.15 31.22 -33.97
C ALA A 72 13.62 31.35 -32.50
N ALA A 73 13.79 30.18 -31.89
CA ALA A 73 14.58 29.91 -30.69
C ALA A 73 13.97 30.36 -29.35
N ALA A 74 13.22 29.43 -28.76
CA ALA A 74 13.53 28.95 -27.43
C ALA A 74 13.07 27.49 -27.32
N GLU A 75 13.86 26.57 -27.89
CA GLU A 75 13.95 25.25 -27.25
C GLU A 75 14.43 25.55 -25.83
N GLY A 76 13.52 25.41 -24.87
CA GLY A 76 13.90 25.35 -23.48
C GLY A 76 14.80 24.14 -23.34
N THR A 77 16.10 24.39 -23.24
CA THR A 77 17.04 23.48 -22.60
C THR A 77 16.38 23.06 -21.28
N GLU A 78 15.84 21.86 -21.23
CA GLU A 78 15.59 21.18 -19.96
C GLU A 78 16.98 21.01 -19.34
N GLU A 79 17.35 21.98 -18.52
CA GLU A 79 18.38 21.80 -17.52
C GLU A 79 18.01 20.50 -16.78
N PRO A 80 18.95 19.55 -16.57
CA PRO A 80 18.63 18.37 -15.81
C PRO A 80 18.17 18.85 -14.44
N THR A 81 16.85 18.79 -14.20
CA THR A 81 16.29 19.00 -12.88
C THR A 81 17.08 18.07 -11.99
N ALA A 82 17.91 18.65 -11.12
CA ALA A 82 18.58 17.90 -10.08
C ALA A 82 17.52 16.98 -9.45
N PRO A 83 17.81 15.69 -9.20
CA PRO A 83 16.84 14.80 -8.60
C PRO A 83 16.25 15.53 -7.41
N ALA A 84 14.94 15.80 -7.44
CA ALA A 84 14.27 16.46 -6.33
C ALA A 84 14.70 15.69 -5.08
N GLU A 85 15.20 16.40 -4.07
CA GLU A 85 15.48 15.75 -2.80
C GLU A 85 14.22 14.94 -2.44
N PRO A 86 14.35 13.66 -2.10
CA PRO A 86 13.21 12.82 -1.76
C PRO A 86 12.46 13.47 -0.60
N GLU A 87 11.40 14.18 -0.94
CA GLU A 87 10.57 14.95 -0.03
C GLU A 87 9.81 13.99 0.88
N PRO A 88 9.43 14.41 2.10
CA PRO A 88 8.54 13.65 3.00
C PRO A 88 7.26 13.14 2.31
N ALA A 89 6.84 13.80 1.23
CA ALA A 89 5.77 13.36 0.35
C ALA A 89 5.94 11.91 -0.16
N ALA A 90 7.16 11.48 -0.48
CA ALA A 90 7.42 10.12 -0.96
C ALA A 90 7.13 9.07 0.13
N VAL A 91 7.57 9.34 1.38
CA VAL A 91 7.28 8.46 2.53
C VAL A 91 5.78 8.39 2.79
N ARG A 92 5.10 9.54 2.76
CA ARG A 92 3.63 9.60 2.93
C ARG A 92 2.90 8.80 1.86
N ASP A 93 3.30 8.94 0.60
CA ASP A 93 2.62 8.30 -0.52
C ASP A 93 2.87 6.79 -0.52
N ALA A 94 4.10 6.33 -0.26
CA ALA A 94 4.42 4.92 -0.07
C ALA A 94 3.72 4.32 1.16
N PHE A 95 3.56 5.11 2.23
CA PHE A 95 2.79 4.67 3.38
C PHE A 95 1.30 4.52 3.04
N ALA A 96 0.74 5.41 2.23
CA ALA A 96 -0.65 5.31 1.78
C ALA A 96 -0.92 4.04 0.96
N THR A 97 0.02 3.60 0.12
CA THR A 97 -0.14 2.35 -0.63
C THR A 97 -0.02 1.12 0.26
N LEU A 98 0.88 1.14 1.27
CA LEU A 98 0.91 0.12 2.32
C LEU A 98 -0.42 0.06 3.08
N GLN A 99 -1.00 1.22 3.41
CA GLN A 99 -2.30 1.31 4.08
C GLN A 99 -3.44 0.72 3.25
N ALA A 100 -3.37 0.80 1.92
CA ALA A 100 -4.35 0.18 1.04
C ALA A 100 -4.36 -1.36 1.11
N THR A 101 -3.39 -1.97 1.80
CA THR A 101 -3.38 -3.41 2.09
C THR A 101 -3.88 -3.74 3.50
N LEU A 102 -4.15 -2.74 4.35
CA LEU A 102 -4.65 -2.94 5.70
C LEU A 102 -6.10 -3.44 5.66
N GLY A 103 -6.39 -4.47 6.47
CA GLY A 103 -7.67 -5.17 6.45
C GLY A 103 -7.79 -6.25 5.37
N GLU A 104 -6.87 -6.29 4.40
CA GLU A 104 -6.68 -7.45 3.54
C GLU A 104 -5.87 -8.54 4.29
N THR A 105 -6.21 -9.79 4.02
CA THR A 105 -5.51 -10.99 4.50
C THR A 105 -5.78 -12.15 3.54
N CYS A 106 -5.07 -13.27 3.72
CA CYS A 106 -5.30 -14.49 2.97
C CYS A 106 -5.06 -15.72 3.83
N THR A 107 -5.47 -16.89 3.31
CA THR A 107 -5.12 -18.18 3.90
C THR A 107 -3.96 -18.80 3.10
N PRO A 108 -2.81 -19.12 3.72
CA PRO A 108 -1.71 -19.80 3.03
C PRO A 108 -2.16 -21.06 2.29
N GLY A 109 -1.68 -21.24 1.06
CA GLY A 109 -2.08 -22.31 0.15
C GLY A 109 -3.33 -22.00 -0.68
N ALA A 110 -4.02 -20.87 -0.42
CA ALA A 110 -5.08 -20.38 -1.29
C ALA A 110 -4.50 -19.52 -2.43
N GLY A 111 -5.13 -19.57 -3.62
CA GLY A 111 -4.59 -18.93 -4.83
C GLY A 111 -4.50 -17.40 -4.76
N ASP A 112 -5.32 -16.75 -3.95
CA ASP A 112 -5.31 -15.31 -3.68
C ASP A 112 -4.16 -14.90 -2.74
N CYS A 113 -3.59 -15.84 -1.99
CA CYS A 113 -2.59 -15.53 -0.98
C CYS A 113 -1.24 -15.11 -1.56
N ALA A 114 -0.88 -15.70 -2.71
CA ALA A 114 0.29 -15.29 -3.48
C ALA A 114 0.24 -13.79 -3.87
N TYR A 115 -0.93 -13.33 -4.33
CA TYR A 115 -1.12 -11.94 -4.74
C TYR A 115 -1.04 -10.99 -3.54
N PHE A 116 -1.77 -11.30 -2.46
CA PHE A 116 -1.76 -10.48 -1.25
C PHE A 116 -0.34 -10.35 -0.67
N LEU A 117 0.35 -11.47 -0.47
CA LEU A 117 1.69 -11.45 0.12
C LEU A 117 2.73 -10.76 -0.78
N GLY A 118 2.63 -10.96 -2.09
CA GLY A 118 3.47 -10.25 -3.06
C GLY A 118 3.24 -8.74 -3.00
N ARG A 119 1.97 -8.31 -2.93
CA ARG A 119 1.60 -6.89 -2.79
C ARG A 119 2.15 -6.30 -1.50
N VAL A 120 1.86 -6.88 -0.33
CA VAL A 120 2.35 -6.35 0.96
C VAL A 120 3.88 -6.24 0.98
N THR A 121 4.59 -7.24 0.47
CA THR A 121 6.07 -7.22 0.45
C THR A 121 6.62 -6.12 -0.45
N ARG A 122 5.96 -5.85 -1.60
CA ARG A 122 6.32 -4.73 -2.47
C ARG A 122 6.09 -3.39 -1.78
N GLU A 123 4.92 -3.16 -1.20
CA GLU A 123 4.61 -1.89 -0.52
C GLU A 123 5.57 -1.63 0.65
N LEU A 124 5.97 -2.68 1.39
CA LEU A 124 7.01 -2.59 2.43
C LEU A 124 8.38 -2.22 1.85
N THR A 125 8.71 -2.71 0.66
CA THR A 125 9.97 -2.39 -0.01
C THR A 125 10.00 -0.92 -0.45
N GLU A 126 8.93 -0.45 -1.09
CA GLU A 126 8.80 0.95 -1.52
C GLU A 126 8.82 1.92 -0.33
N LEU A 127 8.24 1.52 0.81
CA LEU A 127 8.31 2.30 2.05
C LEU A 127 9.73 2.33 2.64
N ASP A 128 10.45 1.21 2.69
CA ASP A 128 11.85 1.16 3.16
C ASP A 128 12.75 2.07 2.31
N GLU A 129 12.61 2.00 0.99
CA GLU A 129 13.36 2.84 0.06
C GLU A 129 13.06 4.34 0.27
N SER A 130 11.78 4.70 0.39
CA SER A 130 11.35 6.08 0.62
C SER A 130 11.88 6.62 1.95
N MET A 131 11.79 5.84 3.03
CA MET A 131 12.29 6.22 4.37
C MET A 131 13.82 6.38 4.42
N ARG A 132 14.57 5.60 3.64
CA ARG A 132 16.03 5.75 3.55
C ARG A 132 16.42 6.97 2.74
N ALA A 133 15.64 7.28 1.71
CA ALA A 133 15.89 8.38 0.82
C ALA A 133 15.57 9.72 1.50
N ASP A 134 14.51 9.79 2.32
CA ASP A 134 14.02 11.00 3.00
C ASP A 134 15.11 11.94 3.53
N GLY A 135 14.92 13.25 3.33
CA GLY A 135 15.90 14.28 3.70
C GLY A 135 16.24 14.36 5.20
N LYS A 136 15.39 13.85 6.11
CA LYS A 136 15.68 13.73 7.56
C LYS A 136 16.59 12.54 7.86
N GLY A 137 16.77 11.64 6.88
CA GLY A 137 17.65 10.49 6.89
C GLY A 137 17.10 9.28 7.64
N PRO A 138 17.76 8.11 7.50
CA PRO A 138 17.29 6.84 8.07
C PRO A 138 17.30 6.82 9.61
N GLY A 139 17.98 7.77 10.25
CA GLY A 139 17.95 7.96 11.70
C GLY A 139 16.59 8.42 12.23
N HIS A 140 15.73 8.96 11.37
CA HIS A 140 14.37 9.36 11.70
C HIS A 140 13.46 8.12 11.82
N PHE A 141 13.48 7.24 10.81
CA PHE A 141 12.65 6.04 10.73
C PHE A 141 13.31 4.79 11.33
N LYS A 142 14.07 4.92 12.42
CA LYS A 142 14.90 3.84 12.98
C LYS A 142 14.13 2.54 13.20
N LYS A 143 12.94 2.61 13.80
CA LYS A 143 12.16 1.42 14.12
C LYS A 143 11.57 0.76 12.85
N PRO A 144 10.81 1.48 11.99
CA PRO A 144 10.33 0.88 10.74
C PRO A 144 11.43 0.24 9.89
N LEU A 145 12.56 0.94 9.69
CA LEU A 145 13.68 0.43 8.91
C LEU A 145 14.34 -0.81 9.54
N ALA A 146 14.39 -0.88 10.87
CA ALA A 146 14.91 -2.06 11.56
C ALA A 146 13.96 -3.27 11.41
N ASP A 147 12.65 -3.05 11.55
CA ASP A 147 11.63 -4.10 11.43
C ASP A 147 11.59 -4.65 9.98
N MET A 148 11.63 -3.78 8.98
CA MET A 148 11.70 -4.18 7.56
C MET A 148 13.01 -4.90 7.24
N LYS A 149 14.14 -4.48 7.82
CA LYS A 149 15.40 -5.20 7.65
C LYS A 149 15.31 -6.64 8.19
N ILE A 150 14.75 -6.83 9.39
CA ILE A 150 14.57 -8.18 9.97
C ILE A 150 13.70 -9.04 9.05
N LEU A 151 12.61 -8.48 8.52
CA LEU A 151 11.75 -9.18 7.57
C LEU A 151 12.52 -9.55 6.29
N PHE A 152 13.20 -8.61 5.65
CA PHE A 152 13.90 -8.85 4.39
C PHE A 152 15.09 -9.81 4.55
N ASP A 153 15.79 -9.78 5.68
CA ASP A 153 16.81 -10.77 6.03
C ASP A 153 16.20 -12.19 6.14
N ALA A 154 14.99 -12.31 6.71
CA ALA A 154 14.30 -13.59 6.82
C ALA A 154 13.79 -14.12 5.47
N LEU A 155 13.29 -13.23 4.61
CA LEU A 155 12.82 -13.58 3.27
C LEU A 155 13.96 -13.91 2.30
N GLY A 156 15.15 -13.30 2.49
CA GLY A 156 16.25 -13.39 1.55
C GLY A 156 15.88 -12.80 0.18
N GLU A 157 16.38 -13.40 -0.90
CA GLU A 157 16.05 -13.00 -2.28
C GLU A 157 14.87 -13.79 -2.88
N ASP A 158 14.42 -14.86 -2.21
CA ASP A 158 13.34 -15.70 -2.71
C ASP A 158 11.98 -14.99 -2.53
N ARG A 159 11.34 -14.66 -3.66
CA ARG A 159 10.01 -14.05 -3.72
C ARG A 159 8.94 -15.02 -4.23
N SER A 160 9.24 -16.32 -4.25
CA SER A 160 8.26 -17.35 -4.61
C SER A 160 7.12 -17.39 -3.58
N THR A 161 5.93 -17.76 -4.05
CA THR A 161 4.74 -17.93 -3.19
C THR A 161 5.04 -18.82 -1.99
N SER A 162 5.74 -19.94 -2.19
CA SER A 162 6.06 -20.86 -1.09
C SER A 162 6.90 -20.22 0.00
N ASN A 163 7.83 -19.33 -0.34
CA ASN A 163 8.65 -18.63 0.64
C ASN A 163 7.85 -17.53 1.35
N LEU A 164 7.09 -16.73 0.59
CA LEU A 164 6.26 -15.68 1.18
C LEU A 164 5.20 -16.26 2.13
N GLU A 165 4.52 -17.35 1.75
CA GLU A 165 3.53 -18.01 2.61
C GLU A 165 4.14 -18.60 3.88
N LYS A 166 5.36 -19.15 3.79
CA LYS A 166 6.11 -19.61 4.95
C LYS A 166 6.38 -18.48 5.96
N HIS A 167 6.53 -17.25 5.47
CA HIS A 167 6.78 -16.05 6.27
C HIS A 167 5.53 -15.15 6.40
N PHE A 168 4.33 -15.70 6.20
CA PHE A 168 3.08 -14.95 6.24
C PHE A 168 2.93 -14.09 7.51
N SER A 169 3.19 -14.69 8.68
CA SER A 169 3.01 -14.00 9.96
C SER A 169 4.01 -12.85 10.15
N GLU A 170 5.24 -13.04 9.71
CA GLU A 170 6.27 -11.99 9.74
C GLU A 170 5.92 -10.85 8.78
N ILE A 171 5.48 -11.15 7.55
CA ILE A 171 5.10 -10.13 6.56
C ILE A 171 3.92 -9.28 7.09
N VAL A 172 2.85 -9.94 7.52
CA VAL A 172 1.65 -9.26 8.04
C VAL A 172 1.95 -8.51 9.34
N GLY A 173 2.71 -9.13 10.25
CA GLY A 173 3.11 -8.52 11.51
C GLY A 173 3.96 -7.26 11.33
N THR A 174 4.90 -7.27 10.38
CA THR A 174 5.70 -6.09 10.05
C THR A 174 4.86 -4.98 9.44
N ARG A 175 3.97 -5.29 8.48
CA ARG A 175 3.01 -4.32 7.93
C ARG A 175 2.21 -3.64 9.03
N ASP A 176 1.59 -4.43 9.91
CA ASP A 176 0.71 -3.93 10.95
C ASP A 176 1.49 -3.11 11.99
N GLY A 177 2.67 -3.58 12.39
CA GLY A 177 3.55 -2.89 13.34
C GLY A 177 4.08 -1.57 12.81
N ILE A 178 4.42 -1.48 11.52
CA ILE A 178 4.82 -0.24 10.87
C ILE A 178 3.63 0.71 10.77
N ASN A 179 2.44 0.23 10.39
CA ASN A 179 1.26 1.07 10.37
C ASN A 179 0.98 1.68 11.75
N THR A 180 1.02 0.88 12.83
CA THR A 180 0.88 1.43 14.18
C THR A 180 1.93 2.49 14.48
N TRP A 181 3.20 2.22 14.17
CA TRP A 181 4.26 3.19 14.44
C TRP A 181 4.06 4.49 13.67
N MET A 182 3.80 4.42 12.37
CA MET A 182 3.58 5.60 11.52
C MET A 182 2.38 6.42 12.01
N GLN A 183 1.28 5.76 12.39
CA GLN A 183 0.10 6.45 12.92
C GLN A 183 0.37 7.16 14.25
N ASP A 184 1.32 6.68 15.06
CA ASP A 184 1.76 7.35 16.28
C ASP A 184 2.75 8.51 16.02
N HIS A 185 3.28 8.62 14.79
CA HIS A 185 4.31 9.60 14.39
C HIS A 185 3.95 10.36 13.09
N PRO A 186 2.77 11.00 13.00
CA PRO A 186 2.31 11.65 11.77
C PRO A 186 3.22 12.79 11.30
N ASP A 187 3.87 13.50 12.23
CA ASP A 187 4.78 14.61 11.93
C ASP A 187 6.10 14.14 11.26
N ASP A 188 6.39 12.84 11.31
CA ASP A 188 7.63 12.29 10.77
C ASP A 188 7.61 12.25 9.23
N TYR A 189 6.43 12.24 8.61
CA TYR A 189 6.23 12.13 7.15
C TYR A 189 5.23 13.14 6.58
N SER A 190 4.97 14.23 7.30
CA SER A 190 4.09 15.34 6.88
C SER A 190 4.83 16.43 6.10
#